data_AF-A0A258TUH1-F1
#
_entry.id   AF-A0A258TUH1-F1
#
_cell.length_a   1.000
_cell.length_b   1.000
_cell.length_c   1.000
_cell.angle_alpha   90.00
_cell.angle_beta   90.00
_cell.angle_gamma   90.00
#
_symmetry.space_group_name_H-M   'P 1'
#
loop_
_entity.id
_entity.type
_entity.pdbx_description
1 polymer ?
#
loop_
_entity_poly.entity_id
_entity_poly.type
_entity_poly.pdbx_seq_one_letter_code
_entity_poly.pdbx_strand_id
1 'polypeptide(L)'
;MRVALDTNVMAYAEGLGDETRCTAAITLIEQLPAELVLLPAQTLGELYRVLTGTARREATEVREVILGWADSFEVADSSWTAFQSALDLAADHGLQIWDALILSIAAESHCRLLLSEDLQNGFTWRGVTVVNPFATPRSRLLSSILAA
;
A
#
# COMPACT_ATOMS: atom_id res chain seq x y z
N MET A 1 9.28 13.21 0.80
CA MET A 1 8.51 12.52 1.85
C MET A 1 7.99 11.22 1.24
N ARG A 2 8.29 10.04 1.80
CA ARG A 2 7.94 8.77 1.15
C ARG A 2 6.53 8.28 1.52
N VAL A 3 5.91 7.57 0.60
CA VAL A 3 4.55 7.01 0.70
C VAL A 3 4.61 5.52 0.39
N ALA A 4 4.06 4.70 1.27
CA ALA A 4 3.82 3.30 1.01
C ALA A 4 2.41 3.08 0.44
N LEU A 5 2.27 2.14 -0.49
CA LEU A 5 0.97 1.67 -0.98
C LEU A 5 0.59 0.35 -0.34
N ASP A 6 -0.66 0.25 0.09
CA ASP A 6 -1.30 -0.98 0.51
C ASP A 6 -1.89 -1.74 -0.69
N THR A 7 -2.20 -3.02 -0.49
CA THR A 7 -2.71 -3.92 -1.52
C THR A 7 -4.04 -3.46 -2.12
N ASN A 8 -4.98 -2.96 -1.32
CA ASN A 8 -6.29 -2.51 -1.83
C ASN A 8 -6.18 -1.37 -2.85
N VAL A 9 -5.23 -0.45 -2.66
CA VAL A 9 -5.02 0.67 -3.58
C VAL A 9 -4.56 0.17 -4.95
N MET A 10 -3.58 -0.73 -4.97
CA MET A 10 -3.11 -1.34 -6.23
C MET A 10 -4.18 -2.24 -6.86
N ALA A 11 -4.91 -3.01 -6.05
CA ALA A 11 -6.01 -3.85 -6.54
C ALA A 11 -7.10 -3.01 -7.24
N TYR A 12 -7.45 -1.84 -6.71
CA TYR A 12 -8.39 -0.94 -7.37
C TYR A 12 -7.82 -0.34 -8.66
N ALA A 13 -6.54 0.01 -8.70
CA ALA A 13 -5.89 0.44 -9.94
C ALA A 13 -5.91 -0.66 -11.02
N GLU A 14 -5.87 -1.93 -10.58
CA GLU A 14 -6.02 -3.11 -11.44
C GLU A 14 -7.48 -3.47 -11.76
N GLY A 15 -8.47 -2.72 -11.29
CA GLY A 15 -9.88 -2.93 -11.66
C GLY A 15 -10.67 -3.92 -10.77
N LEU A 16 -10.20 -4.23 -9.57
CA LEU A 16 -10.89 -5.12 -8.61
C LEU A 16 -11.92 -4.42 -7.70
N GLY A 17 -12.22 -3.14 -7.95
CA GLY A 17 -13.20 -2.35 -7.19
C GLY A 17 -14.41 -1.93 -8.03
N ASP A 18 -15.31 -1.16 -7.43
CA ASP A 18 -16.33 -0.43 -8.19
C ASP A 18 -15.69 0.66 -9.08
N GLU A 19 -16.44 1.17 -10.04
CA GLU A 19 -15.97 2.18 -11.00
C GLU A 19 -15.38 3.42 -10.29
N THR A 20 -15.98 3.86 -9.20
CA THR A 20 -15.53 5.04 -8.46
C THR A 20 -14.17 4.81 -7.82
N ARG A 21 -13.99 3.68 -7.13
CA ARG A 21 -12.72 3.31 -6.50
C ARG A 21 -11.63 3.05 -7.51
N CYS A 22 -11.94 2.36 -8.61
CA CYS A 22 -10.98 2.08 -9.67
C CYS A 22 -10.48 3.38 -10.32
N THR A 23 -11.39 4.28 -10.71
CA THR A 23 -11.01 5.58 -11.27
C THR A 23 -10.20 6.41 -10.26
N ALA A 24 -10.62 6.45 -9.00
CA ALA A 24 -9.91 7.19 -7.97
C ALA A 24 -8.50 6.64 -7.71
N ALA A 25 -8.31 5.32 -7.72
CA ALA A 25 -7.01 4.67 -7.54
C ALA A 25 -6.07 4.93 -8.71
N ILE A 26 -6.56 4.84 -9.96
CA ILE A 26 -5.77 5.17 -11.15
C ILE A 26 -5.32 6.63 -11.09
N THR A 27 -6.25 7.57 -10.87
CA THR A 27 -5.92 9.00 -10.76
C THR A 27 -4.94 9.30 -9.62
N LEU A 28 -5.09 8.62 -8.48
CA LEU A 28 -4.17 8.77 -7.35
C LEU A 28 -2.75 8.37 -7.75
N ILE A 29 -2.59 7.23 -8.42
CA ILE A 29 -1.28 6.67 -8.77
C ILE A 29 -0.60 7.51 -9.86
N GLU A 30 -1.37 8.01 -10.83
CA GLU A 30 -0.88 8.96 -11.84
C GLU A 30 -0.38 10.30 -11.24
N GLN A 31 -0.92 10.70 -10.09
CA GLN A 31 -0.55 11.95 -9.41
C GLN A 31 0.60 11.77 -8.40
N LEU A 32 0.97 10.55 -8.03
CA LEU A 32 2.04 10.31 -7.07
C LEU A 32 3.41 10.41 -7.78
N PRO A 33 4.35 11.21 -7.26
CA PRO A 33 5.72 11.22 -7.76
C PRO A 33 6.37 9.84 -7.53
N ALA A 34 6.79 9.17 -8.60
CA ALA A 34 7.23 7.77 -8.54
C ALA A 34 8.42 7.56 -7.59
N GLU A 35 9.34 8.52 -7.51
CA GLU A 35 10.51 8.49 -6.63
C GLU A 35 10.16 8.59 -5.13
N LEU A 36 8.93 8.95 -4.80
CA LEU A 36 8.44 9.00 -3.43
C LEU A 36 7.64 7.76 -3.03
N VAL A 37 7.26 6.93 -3.99
CA VAL A 37 6.43 5.74 -3.76
C VAL A 37 7.31 4.54 -3.41
N LEU A 38 6.87 3.78 -2.43
CA LEU A 38 7.47 2.53 -2.01
C LEU A 38 6.40 1.44 -1.90
N LEU A 39 6.73 0.24 -2.34
CA LEU A 39 5.89 -0.94 -2.23
C LEU A 39 6.53 -1.91 -1.22
N PRO A 40 5.93 -2.14 -0.05
CA PRO A 40 6.33 -3.27 0.78
C PRO A 40 6.14 -4.56 -0.03
N ALA A 41 7.16 -5.40 -0.17
CA ALA A 41 7.11 -6.59 -1.03
C ALA A 41 5.91 -7.51 -0.74
N GLN A 42 5.44 -7.51 0.51
CA GLN A 42 4.23 -8.21 0.95
C GLN A 42 2.98 -7.81 0.15
N THR A 43 2.81 -6.52 -0.20
CA THR A 43 1.63 -6.05 -0.93
C THR A 43 1.61 -6.56 -2.37
N LEU A 44 2.77 -6.77 -2.99
CA LEU A 44 2.88 -7.41 -4.30
C LEU A 44 2.47 -8.88 -4.26
N GLY A 45 2.88 -9.62 -3.21
CA GLY A 45 2.45 -11.00 -3.01
C GLY A 45 0.94 -11.12 -2.77
N GLU A 46 0.37 -10.19 -2.01
CA GLU A 46 -1.07 -10.12 -1.81
C GLU A 46 -1.82 -9.75 -3.10
N LEU A 47 -1.32 -8.79 -3.87
CA LEU A 47 -1.88 -8.41 -5.15
C LEU A 47 -1.89 -9.61 -6.12
N TYR A 48 -0.80 -10.38 -6.19
CA TYR A 48 -0.74 -11.61 -6.99
C TYR A 48 -1.86 -12.59 -6.60
N ARG A 49 -2.03 -12.83 -5.29
CA ARG A 49 -3.06 -13.72 -4.75
C ARG A 49 -4.47 -13.24 -5.09
N VAL A 50 -4.74 -11.95 -5.00
CA VAL A 50 -6.06 -11.40 -5.31
C VAL A 50 -6.35 -11.43 -6.82
N LEU A 51 -5.37 -11.11 -7.67
CA LEU A 51 -5.56 -11.14 -9.12
C LEU A 51 -5.76 -12.57 -9.67
N THR A 52 -4.98 -13.53 -9.18
CA THR A 52 -5.13 -14.95 -9.58
C THR A 52 -6.35 -15.62 -8.95
N GLY A 53 -6.69 -15.28 -7.71
CA GLY A 53 -7.81 -15.89 -6.99
C GLY A 53 -9.16 -15.24 -7.33
N THR A 54 -9.28 -13.94 -7.03
CA THR A 54 -10.53 -13.19 -7.13
C THR A 54 -10.84 -12.79 -8.56
N ALA A 55 -9.89 -12.17 -9.26
CA ALA A 55 -10.07 -11.80 -10.67
C ALA A 55 -9.89 -12.98 -11.63
N ARG A 56 -9.36 -14.11 -11.16
CA ARG A 56 -9.11 -15.33 -11.96
C ARG A 56 -8.30 -15.07 -13.23
N ARG A 57 -7.37 -14.10 -13.18
CA ARG A 57 -6.42 -13.83 -14.27
C ARG A 57 -5.38 -14.94 -14.34
N GLU A 58 -4.85 -15.16 -15.53
CA GLU A 58 -3.82 -16.19 -15.75
C GLU A 58 -2.54 -15.85 -14.99
N ALA A 59 -1.93 -16.84 -14.33
CA ALA A 59 -0.75 -16.63 -13.50
C ALA A 59 0.42 -15.98 -14.25
N THR A 60 0.56 -16.25 -15.54
CA THR A 60 1.59 -15.62 -16.39
C THR A 60 1.30 -14.15 -16.65
N GLU A 61 0.04 -13.77 -16.86
CA GLU A 61 -0.37 -12.37 -17.00
C GLU A 61 -0.17 -11.62 -15.68
N VAL A 62 -0.60 -12.20 -14.56
CA VAL A 62 -0.45 -11.57 -13.24
C VAL A 62 1.02 -11.37 -12.88
N ARG A 63 1.91 -12.30 -13.26
CA ARG A 63 3.36 -12.10 -13.07
C ARG A 63 3.84 -10.82 -13.76
N GLU A 64 3.46 -10.60 -15.03
CA GLU A 64 3.86 -9.39 -15.75
C GLU A 64 3.31 -8.12 -15.09
N VAL A 65 2.08 -8.16 -14.58
CA VAL A 65 1.49 -7.06 -13.80
C VAL A 65 2.35 -6.75 -12.56
N ILE A 66 2.66 -7.77 -11.75
CA ILE A 66 3.46 -7.59 -10.53
C ILE A 66 4.85 -7.03 -10.83
N LEU A 67 5.50 -7.52 -11.89
CA LEU A 67 6.81 -7.01 -12.30
C LEU A 67 6.70 -5.56 -12.80
N GLY A 68 5.63 -5.19 -13.50
CA GLY A 68 5.37 -3.80 -13.89
C GLY A 68 5.26 -2.84 -12.69
N TRP A 69 4.61 -3.26 -11.60
CA TRP A 69 4.58 -2.50 -10.35
C TRP A 69 5.98 -2.35 -9.73
N ALA A 70 6.75 -3.45 -9.69
CA ALA A 70 8.10 -3.46 -9.13
C ALA A 70 9.12 -2.66 -9.97
N ASP A 71 8.91 -2.55 -11.28
CA ASP A 71 9.74 -1.73 -12.18
C ASP A 71 9.38 -0.23 -12.08
N SER A 72 8.14 0.09 -11.68
CA SER A 72 7.64 1.47 -11.60
C SER A 72 8.00 2.16 -10.28
N PHE A 73 8.12 1.40 -9.19
CA PHE A 73 8.30 1.93 -7.84
C PHE A 73 9.32 1.11 -7.04
N GLU A 74 9.94 1.74 -6.04
CA GLU A 74 10.90 1.04 -5.18
C GLU A 74 10.19 -0.05 -4.36
N VAL A 75 10.72 -1.26 -4.37
CA VAL A 75 10.22 -2.38 -3.55
C VAL A 75 11.08 -2.53 -2.30
N ALA A 76 10.44 -2.62 -1.13
CA ALA A 76 11.11 -2.87 0.13
C ALA A 76 10.87 -4.28 0.64
N ASP A 77 11.97 -4.98 0.93
CA ASP A 77 11.96 -6.35 1.46
C ASP A 77 11.38 -6.43 2.88
N SER A 78 10.89 -7.62 3.24
CA SER A 78 10.49 -7.95 4.60
C SER A 78 11.70 -8.36 5.43
N SER A 79 12.27 -7.41 6.18
CA SER A 79 13.36 -7.67 7.11
C SER A 79 12.86 -8.45 8.35
N TRP A 80 13.78 -9.12 9.05
CA TRP A 80 13.44 -9.75 10.34
C TRP A 80 13.03 -8.71 11.39
N THR A 81 13.63 -7.52 11.38
CA THR A 81 13.27 -6.44 12.30
C THR A 81 11.87 -5.90 12.04
N ALA A 82 11.45 -5.82 10.77
CA ALA A 82 10.09 -5.45 10.40
C ALA A 82 9.10 -6.48 10.91
N PHE A 83 9.43 -7.77 10.79
CA PHE A 83 8.60 -8.85 11.28
C PHE A 83 8.46 -8.83 12.81
N GLN A 84 9.53 -8.57 13.55
CA GLN A 84 9.45 -8.39 15.01
C GLN A 84 8.57 -7.20 15.39
N SER A 85 8.71 -6.06 14.70
CA SER A 85 7.82 -4.90 14.88
C SER A 85 6.36 -5.22 14.53
N ALA A 86 6.12 -6.09 13.55
CA ALA A 86 4.78 -6.53 13.17
C ALA A 86 4.14 -7.40 14.25
N LEU A 87 4.93 -8.26 14.92
CA LEU A 87 4.46 -9.05 16.06
C LEU A 87 4.04 -8.14 17.22
N ASP A 88 4.82 -7.10 17.52
CA ASP A 88 4.47 -6.09 18.54
C ASP A 88 3.16 -5.40 18.17
N LEU A 89 3.02 -4.92 16.93
CA LEU A 89 1.79 -4.29 16.44
C LEU A 89 0.57 -5.23 16.51
N ALA A 90 0.73 -6.50 16.13
CA ALA A 90 -0.36 -7.46 16.17
C ALA A 90 -0.79 -7.77 17.61
N ALA A 91 0.17 -7.92 18.52
CA ALA A 91 -0.10 -8.23 19.92
C ALA A 91 -0.69 -7.03 20.69
N ASP A 92 -0.12 -5.84 20.52
CA ASP A 92 -0.43 -4.67 21.34
C ASP A 92 -1.58 -3.83 20.76
N HIS A 93 -1.77 -3.87 19.44
CA HIS A 93 -2.76 -3.07 18.72
C HIS A 93 -3.81 -3.90 17.98
N GLY A 94 -3.71 -5.23 17.99
CA GLY A 94 -4.71 -6.12 17.42
C GLY A 94 -4.78 -6.10 15.88
N LEU A 95 -3.73 -5.60 15.21
CA LEU A 95 -3.64 -5.63 13.75
C LEU A 95 -3.48 -7.08 13.26
N GLN A 96 -4.03 -7.37 12.10
CA GLN A 96 -3.71 -8.60 11.39
C GLN A 96 -2.21 -8.59 11.03
N ILE A 97 -1.54 -9.74 11.14
CA ILE A 97 -0.07 -9.80 11.06
C ILE A 97 0.51 -9.29 9.72
N TRP A 98 -0.18 -9.45 8.60
CA TRP A 98 0.30 -8.99 7.28
C TRP A 98 0.13 -7.48 7.14
N ASP A 99 -1.01 -6.94 7.58
CA ASP A 99 -1.22 -5.49 7.72
C ASP A 99 -0.16 -4.84 8.63
N ALA A 100 0.13 -5.49 9.77
CA ALA A 100 1.15 -5.05 10.71
C ALA A 100 2.57 -5.09 10.09
N LEU A 101 2.85 -6.07 9.24
CA LEU A 101 4.11 -6.19 8.52
C LEU A 101 4.25 -5.09 7.45
N ILE A 102 3.21 -4.84 6.67
CA ILE A 102 3.16 -3.75 5.68
C ILE A 102 3.45 -2.41 6.36
N LEU A 103 2.77 -2.12 7.48
CA LEU A 103 2.99 -0.89 8.25
C LEU A 103 4.40 -0.81 8.85
N SER A 104 4.94 -1.94 9.33
CA SER A 104 6.30 -1.99 9.87
C SER A 104 7.37 -1.75 8.79
N ILE A 105 7.21 -2.32 7.60
CA ILE A 105 8.11 -2.08 6.46
C ILE A 105 8.03 -0.60 6.05
N ALA A 106 6.83 -0.04 5.94
CA ALA A 106 6.67 1.39 5.64
C ALA A 106 7.42 2.27 6.65
N ALA A 107 7.37 1.92 7.94
CA ALA A 107 8.07 2.66 8.99
C ALA A 107 9.60 2.50 8.91
N GLU A 108 10.11 1.29 8.71
CA GLU A 108 11.55 1.04 8.53
C GLU A 108 12.11 1.75 7.30
N SER A 109 11.33 1.82 6.22
CA SER A 109 11.71 2.53 5.00
C SER A 109 11.49 4.05 5.07
N HIS A 110 11.20 4.59 6.26
CA HIS A 110 11.01 6.01 6.51
C HIS A 110 9.87 6.66 5.70
N CYS A 111 8.83 5.89 5.38
CA CYS A 111 7.59 6.45 4.88
C CYS A 111 6.95 7.35 5.94
N ARG A 112 6.21 8.36 5.47
CA ARG A 112 5.35 9.18 6.33
C ARG A 112 3.89 8.78 6.19
N LEU A 113 3.51 8.21 5.05
CA LEU A 113 2.16 7.71 4.82
C LEU A 113 2.17 6.23 4.43
N LEU A 114 1.14 5.52 4.86
CA LEU A 114 0.67 4.27 4.25
C LEU A 114 -0.73 4.55 3.69
N LEU A 115 -0.91 4.43 2.38
CA LEU A 115 -2.21 4.62 1.75
C LEU A 115 -3.00 3.30 1.78
N SER A 116 -4.09 3.28 2.54
CA SER A 116 -4.92 2.08 2.75
C SER A 116 -6.36 2.46 3.01
N GLU A 117 -7.31 1.82 2.31
CA GLU A 117 -8.74 1.93 2.64
C GLU A 117 -9.13 1.08 3.86
N ASP A 118 -8.53 -0.11 3.99
CA ASP A 118 -8.93 -1.14 4.96
C ASP A 118 -8.42 -0.88 6.38
N LEU A 119 -7.29 -0.18 6.51
CA LEU A 119 -6.71 0.16 7.81
C LEU A 119 -7.36 1.39 8.44
N GLN A 120 -7.26 1.49 9.77
CA GLN A 120 -7.81 2.61 10.52
C GLN A 120 -7.18 3.94 10.09
N ASN A 121 -7.93 4.73 9.32
CA ASN A 121 -7.51 6.06 8.89
C ASN A 121 -7.12 6.95 10.08
N GLY A 122 -5.94 7.56 10.00
CA GLY A 122 -5.36 8.39 11.07
C GLY A 122 -4.57 7.61 12.12
N PHE A 123 -4.52 6.26 12.07
CA PHE A 123 -3.62 5.50 12.92
C PHE A 123 -2.17 5.85 12.63
N THR A 124 -1.34 5.94 13.68
CA THR A 124 0.07 6.29 13.54
C THR A 124 0.97 5.29 14.23
N TRP A 125 2.04 4.89 13.55
CA TRP A 125 3.07 4.02 14.11
C TRP A 125 4.45 4.44 13.63
N ARG A 126 5.38 4.66 14.58
CA ARG A 126 6.79 5.01 14.30
C ARG A 126 6.99 6.08 13.20
N GLY A 127 6.10 7.08 13.17
CA GLY A 127 6.16 8.20 12.22
C GLY A 127 5.46 7.98 10.88
N VAL A 128 4.86 6.81 10.64
CA VAL A 128 3.94 6.55 9.52
C VAL A 128 2.52 6.86 9.98
N THR A 129 1.75 7.53 9.14
CA THR A 129 0.30 7.74 9.31
C THR A 129 -0.45 6.94 8.25
N VAL A 130 -1.39 6.10 8.68
CA VAL A 130 -2.34 5.45 7.77
C VAL A 130 -3.30 6.51 7.25
N VAL A 131 -3.43 6.61 5.93
CA VAL A 131 -4.35 7.54 5.27
C VAL A 131 -5.20 6.76 4.28
N ASN A 132 -6.51 6.83 4.44
CA ASN A 132 -7.44 6.41 3.41
C ASN A 132 -7.46 7.45 2.29
N PRO A 133 -6.94 7.14 1.09
CA PRO A 133 -6.83 8.12 0.02
C PRO A 133 -8.18 8.49 -0.61
N PHE A 134 -9.22 7.70 -0.35
CA PHE A 134 -10.58 7.87 -0.88
C PHE A 134 -11.51 8.59 0.11
N ALA A 135 -11.04 8.88 1.34
CA ALA A 135 -11.82 9.58 2.34
C ALA A 135 -12.07 11.05 1.95
N THR A 136 -13.27 11.54 2.29
CA THR A 136 -13.67 12.94 2.11
C THR A 136 -13.98 13.57 3.49
N PRO A 137 -13.31 14.67 3.88
CA PRO A 137 -12.32 15.43 3.12
C PRO A 137 -10.97 14.70 2.99
N ARG A 138 -10.26 14.97 1.89
CA ARG A 138 -8.92 14.41 1.64
C ARG A 138 -7.94 14.84 2.74
N SER A 139 -7.07 13.91 3.16
CA SER A 139 -6.01 14.18 4.13
C SER A 139 -5.07 15.29 3.65
N ARG A 140 -4.74 16.23 4.55
CA ARG A 140 -3.78 17.32 4.26
C ARG A 140 -2.39 16.78 3.93
N LEU A 141 -1.98 15.68 4.57
CA LEU A 141 -0.68 15.05 4.31
C LEU A 141 -0.63 14.52 2.88
N LEU A 142 -1.69 13.84 2.43
CA LEU A 142 -1.78 13.35 1.06
C LEU A 142 -1.80 14.52 0.06
N SER A 143 -2.60 15.55 0.31
CA SER A 143 -2.64 16.75 -0.54
C SER A 143 -1.27 17.43 -0.67
N SER A 144 -0.44 17.42 0.38
CA SER A 144 0.90 18.02 0.30
C SER A 144 1.88 17.25 -0.59
N ILE A 145 1.68 15.94 -0.76
CA ILE A 145 2.51 15.09 -1.63
C ILE A 145 2.09 15.25 -3.08
N LEU A 146 0.78 15.26 -3.35
CA LEU A 146 0.23 15.39 -4.70
C LEU A 146 0.44 16.79 -5.32
N ALA A 147 0.82 17.78 -4.51
CA ALA A 147 1.10 19.14 -4.93
C ALA A 147 2.59 19.45 -5.12
N ALA A 148 3.47 18.47 -4.82
CA ALA A 148 4.92 18.59 -4.96
C ALA A 148 5.35 18.17 -6.37
#